data_AF-A0A955Q5S8-F1
#
_entry.id   AF-A0A955Q5S8-F1
#
_cell.length_a   1.000
_cell.length_b   1.000
_cell.length_c   1.000
_cell.angle_alpha   90.00
_cell.angle_beta   90.00
_cell.angle_gamma   90.00
#
_symmetry.space_group_name_H-M   'P 1'
#
loop_
_entity.id
_entity.type
_entity.pdbx_description
1 polymer ?
#
loop_
_entity_poly.entity_id
_entity_poly.type
_entity_poly.pdbx_seq_one_letter_code
_entity_poly.pdbx_strand_id
1 'polypeptide(L)'
;VQPTVLLHDLRRLNEFFPSPGFQYKLDPTYEPEMAGRSEGMPAPEPENTRIFEILQKFNRANLVVPVDAHHMWNAAMESKACKLTVLGEHYRRLVDKGRI
;
A
#
# COMPACT_ATOMS: atom_id res chain seq x y z
N VAL A 1 8.35 10.04 21.07
CA VAL A 1 8.18 8.99 20.06
C VAL A 1 7.64 9.66 18.81
N GLN A 2 8.35 9.63 17.67
CA GLN A 2 7.79 10.18 16.43
C GLN A 2 6.74 9.20 15.87
N PRO A 3 5.60 9.68 15.34
CA PRO A 3 4.61 8.81 14.73
C PRO A 3 5.21 8.09 13.51
N THR A 4 4.95 6.78 13.39
CA THR A 4 5.40 5.96 12.25
C THR A 4 4.78 6.41 10.91
N VAL A 5 3.66 7.13 10.96
CA VAL A 5 2.95 7.69 9.79
C VAL A 5 2.55 9.13 10.11
N LEU A 6 2.84 10.04 9.19
CA LEU A 6 2.49 11.45 9.34
C LEU A 6 1.01 11.68 9.01
N LEU A 7 0.40 12.72 9.58
CA LEU A 7 -1.01 13.05 9.35
C LEU A 7 -1.31 13.28 7.86
N HIS A 8 -0.36 13.87 7.13
CA HIS A 8 -0.51 14.10 5.69
C HIS A 8 -0.62 12.78 4.91
N ASP A 9 0.10 11.73 5.32
CA ASP A 9 0.01 10.41 4.70
C ASP A 9 -1.33 9.74 5.06
N LEU A 10 -1.77 9.83 6.31
CA LEU A 10 -3.07 9.27 6.71
C LEU A 10 -4.24 9.82 5.88
N ARG A 11 -4.23 11.12 5.55
CA ARG A 11 -5.25 11.75 4.70
C ARG A 11 -5.33 11.16 3.29
N ARG A 12 -4.26 10.51 2.83
CA ARG A 12 -4.21 9.84 1.53
C ARG A 12 -4.80 8.43 1.56
N LEU A 13 -5.24 7.91 2.71
CA LEU A 13 -5.88 6.58 2.76
C LEU A 13 -7.09 6.49 1.80
N ASN A 14 -7.87 7.57 1.65
CA ASN A 14 -9.02 7.59 0.74
C ASN A 14 -8.63 7.65 -0.74
N GLU A 15 -7.41 8.11 -1.07
CA GLU A 15 -6.85 8.10 -2.43
C GLU A 15 -6.67 6.67 -2.93
N PHE A 16 -6.18 5.79 -2.05
CA PHE A 16 -5.87 4.39 -2.38
C PHE A 16 -7.01 3.42 -2.03
N PHE A 17 -7.83 3.73 -1.02
CA PHE A 17 -8.88 2.84 -0.51
C PHE A 17 -10.24 3.56 -0.44
N PRO A 18 -10.86 3.82 -1.60
CA PRO A 18 -12.05 4.68 -1.72
C PRO A 18 -13.29 4.12 -1.03
N SER A 19 -13.40 2.79 -0.89
CA SER A 19 -14.51 2.12 -0.19
C SER A 19 -14.01 1.13 0.87
N PRO A 20 -14.80 0.82 1.91
CA PRO A 20 -14.45 -0.23 2.85
C PRO A 20 -14.21 -1.56 2.14
N GLY A 21 -13.17 -2.29 2.54
CA GLY A 21 -12.80 -3.57 1.96
C GLY A 21 -12.19 -3.50 0.56
N PHE A 22 -11.88 -2.30 0.06
CA PHE A 22 -11.21 -2.12 -1.23
C PHE A 22 -9.87 -2.86 -1.27
N GLN A 23 -9.61 -3.56 -2.37
CA GLN A 23 -8.33 -4.22 -2.63
C GLN A 23 -7.57 -3.45 -3.70
N TYR A 24 -6.49 -2.80 -3.29
CA TYR A 24 -5.60 -2.07 -4.18
C TYR A 24 -4.70 -3.06 -4.92
N LYS A 25 -4.86 -3.14 -6.24
CA LYS A 25 -4.10 -4.07 -7.08
C LYS A 25 -2.67 -3.59 -7.22
N LEU A 26 -1.75 -4.54 -7.15
CA LEU A 26 -0.33 -4.33 -7.34
C LEU A 26 0.13 -5.23 -8.47
N ASP A 27 1.19 -4.81 -9.12
CA ASP A 27 1.89 -5.58 -10.14
C ASP A 27 3.41 -5.36 -9.97
N PRO A 28 4.25 -6.05 -10.76
CA PRO A 28 5.68 -5.97 -10.54
C PRO A 28 6.26 -4.56 -10.72
N THR A 29 5.61 -3.66 -11.45
CA THR A 29 6.09 -2.30 -11.69
C THR A 29 6.13 -1.43 -10.42
N TYR A 30 5.49 -1.87 -9.33
CA TYR A 30 5.48 -1.17 -8.03
C TYR A 30 6.77 -1.36 -7.22
N GLU A 31 7.47 -2.47 -7.38
CA GLU A 31 8.70 -2.74 -6.62
C GLU A 31 9.91 -2.11 -7.33
N PRO A 32 10.61 -1.15 -6.71
CA PRO A 32 11.78 -0.51 -7.30
C PRO A 32 12.98 -1.45 -7.48
N GLU A 33 13.12 -2.48 -6.63
CA GLU A 33 14.31 -3.31 -6.69
C GLU A 33 14.28 -4.33 -7.82
N MET A 34 15.35 -4.31 -8.61
CA MET A 34 15.56 -5.24 -9.71
C MET A 34 16.05 -6.61 -9.25
N ALA A 35 16.66 -6.68 -8.05
CA ALA A 35 17.14 -7.93 -7.48
C ALA A 35 15.97 -8.86 -7.14
N GLY A 36 16.07 -10.14 -7.51
CA GLY A 36 15.03 -11.15 -7.24
C GLY A 36 13.89 -11.19 -8.27
N ARG A 37 13.89 -10.32 -9.28
CA ARG A 37 12.94 -10.38 -10.40
C ARG A 37 13.35 -11.47 -11.39
N SER A 38 12.37 -12.12 -12.00
CA SER A 38 12.61 -13.07 -13.09
C SER A 38 12.79 -12.35 -14.42
N GLU A 39 13.49 -13.00 -15.36
CA GLU A 39 13.66 -12.50 -16.72
C GLU A 39 12.29 -12.27 -17.40
N GLY A 40 12.15 -11.14 -18.10
CA GLY A 40 10.91 -10.76 -18.79
C GLY A 40 9.85 -10.07 -17.92
N MET A 41 10.07 -9.87 -16.62
CA MET A 41 9.20 -9.01 -15.81
C MET A 41 9.26 -7.55 -16.28
N PRO A 42 8.15 -6.80 -16.19
CA PRO A 42 8.15 -5.38 -16.54
C PRO A 42 9.09 -4.60 -15.61
N ALA A 43 9.66 -3.49 -16.09
CA ALA A 43 10.51 -2.64 -15.27
C ALA A 43 9.69 -1.87 -14.21
N PRO A 44 10.32 -1.40 -13.13
CA PRO A 44 9.67 -0.53 -12.16
C PRO A 44 9.20 0.78 -12.82
N GLU A 45 7.97 1.19 -12.55
CA GLU A 45 7.43 2.45 -13.04
C GLU A 45 7.61 3.55 -11.97
N PRO A 46 8.16 4.72 -12.30
CA PRO A 46 8.47 5.77 -11.31
C PRO A 46 7.27 6.26 -10.50
N GLU A 47 6.05 6.20 -11.05
CA GLU A 47 4.85 6.55 -10.32
C GLU A 47 4.40 5.44 -9.37
N ASN A 48 4.38 4.19 -9.85
CA ASN A 48 3.99 3.03 -9.05
C ASN A 48 4.94 2.80 -7.88
N THR A 49 6.25 2.97 -8.09
CA THR A 49 7.26 2.91 -7.02
C THR A 49 7.03 3.95 -5.91
N ARG A 50 6.65 5.18 -6.26
CA ARG A 50 6.29 6.21 -5.25
C ARG A 50 5.03 5.83 -4.47
N ILE A 51 4.02 5.31 -5.15
CA ILE A 51 2.81 4.80 -4.49
C ILE A 51 3.16 3.63 -3.57
N PHE A 52 3.99 2.71 -4.03
CA PHE A 52 4.41 1.54 -3.27
C PHE A 52 5.15 1.93 -2.00
N GLU A 53 6.01 2.96 -2.04
CA GLU A 53 6.69 3.47 -0.85
C GLU A 53 5.70 3.88 0.25
N ILE A 54 4.59 4.53 -0.14
CA ILE A 54 3.53 4.95 0.79
C ILE A 54 2.77 3.74 1.32
N LEU A 55 2.39 2.81 0.45
CA LEU A 55 1.72 1.57 0.85
C LEU A 55 2.59 0.72 1.79
N GLN A 56 3.91 0.70 1.58
CA GLN A 56 4.86 0.06 2.48
C GLN A 56 4.98 0.79 3.83
N LYS A 57 4.93 2.13 3.86
CA LYS A 57 4.83 2.90 5.13
C LYS A 57 3.56 2.52 5.89
N PHE A 58 2.42 2.44 5.21
CA PHE A 58 1.17 1.98 5.81
C PHE A 58 1.24 0.54 6.30
N ASN A 59 1.90 -0.35 5.57
CA ASN A 59 2.10 -1.74 6.00
C ASN A 59 2.95 -1.84 7.26
N ARG A 60 4.08 -1.12 7.33
CA ARG A 60 4.91 -1.03 8.55
C ARG A 60 4.17 -0.47 9.76
N ALA A 61 3.16 0.36 9.54
CA ALA A 61 2.29 0.90 10.57
C ALA A 61 1.03 0.05 10.83
N ASN A 62 0.94 -1.15 10.26
CA ASN A 62 -0.21 -2.06 10.38
C ASN A 62 -1.55 -1.46 9.91
N LEU A 63 -1.53 -0.52 8.97
CA LEU A 63 -2.71 0.06 8.33
C LEU A 63 -3.11 -0.72 7.07
N VAL A 64 -2.13 -1.26 6.36
CA VAL A 64 -2.31 -2.04 5.12
C VAL A 64 -1.70 -3.43 5.31
N VAL A 65 -2.31 -4.44 4.69
CA VAL A 65 -1.82 -5.82 4.68
C VAL A 65 -1.91 -6.39 3.27
N PRO A 66 -0.96 -7.22 2.81
CA PRO A 66 -1.10 -7.96 1.55
C PRO A 66 -2.32 -8.90 1.59
N VAL A 67 -2.89 -9.14 0.41
CA VAL A 67 -3.96 -10.13 0.18
C VAL A 67 -3.36 -11.32 -0.56
N ASP A 68 -3.59 -12.51 -0.03
CA ASP A 68 -3.09 -13.79 -0.57
C ASP A 68 -1.56 -13.84 -0.75
N ALA A 69 -0.81 -13.01 -0.02
CA ALA A 69 0.64 -12.92 -0.07
C ALA A 69 1.23 -12.74 1.33
N HIS A 70 2.47 -13.18 1.53
CA HIS A 70 3.13 -13.11 2.84
C HIS A 70 3.66 -11.70 3.16
N HIS A 71 4.22 -11.03 2.16
CA HIS A 71 4.75 -9.67 2.28
C HIS A 71 4.27 -8.76 1.14
N MET A 72 4.42 -7.44 1.30
CA MET A 72 4.08 -6.47 0.26
C MET A 72 4.86 -6.71 -1.03
N TRP A 73 6.14 -7.12 -0.94
CA TRP A 73 6.94 -7.50 -2.09
C TRP A 73 6.31 -8.65 -2.88
N ASN A 74 5.86 -9.72 -2.20
CA ASN A 74 5.16 -10.83 -2.84
C ASN A 74 3.85 -10.35 -3.49
N ALA A 75 3.14 -9.44 -2.83
CA ALA A 75 1.90 -8.89 -3.38
C ALA A 75 2.13 -8.15 -4.71
N ALA A 76 3.24 -7.40 -4.82
CA ALA A 76 3.63 -6.76 -6.09
C ALA A 76 4.12 -7.78 -7.12
N MET A 77 5.09 -8.63 -6.76
CA MET A 77 5.74 -9.56 -7.69
C MET A 77 4.80 -10.60 -8.26
N GLU A 78 3.80 -11.03 -7.49
CA GLU A 78 2.83 -12.04 -7.89
C GLU A 78 1.54 -11.40 -8.42
N SER A 79 1.54 -10.10 -8.70
CA SER A 79 0.39 -9.33 -9.23
C SER A 79 -0.90 -9.48 -8.41
N LYS A 80 -0.76 -9.43 -7.09
CA LYS A 80 -1.86 -9.59 -6.12
C LYS A 80 -2.37 -8.21 -5.69
N ALA A 81 -2.80 -8.08 -4.45
CA ALA A 81 -3.36 -6.85 -3.93
C ALA A 81 -2.91 -6.62 -2.48
N CYS A 82 -3.15 -5.41 -1.99
CA CYS A 82 -3.17 -5.11 -0.58
C CYS A 82 -4.52 -4.50 -0.19
N LYS A 83 -4.85 -4.52 1.10
CA LYS A 83 -6.08 -3.94 1.64
C LYS A 83 -5.82 -3.31 3.00
N LEU A 84 -6.75 -2.48 3.44
CA LEU A 84 -6.72 -1.96 4.81
C LEU A 84 -6.93 -3.08 5.84
N THR A 85 -6.22 -2.96 6.96
CA THR A 85 -6.54 -3.70 8.19
C THR A 85 -7.76 -3.07 8.87
N VAL A 86 -8.24 -3.66 9.97
CA VAL A 86 -9.28 -3.05 10.80
C VAL A 86 -8.86 -1.66 11.31
N LEU A 87 -7.58 -1.49 11.66
CA LEU A 87 -7.02 -0.20 12.07
C LEU A 87 -6.97 0.78 10.89
N GLY A 88 -6.53 0.32 9.71
CA GLY A 88 -6.56 1.10 8.48
C GLY A 88 -7.96 1.63 8.15
N GLU A 89 -8.97 0.77 8.21
CA GLU A 89 -10.38 1.12 7.99
C GLU A 89 -10.91 2.12 9.02
N HIS A 90 -10.44 2.05 10.27
CA HIS A 90 -10.76 3.07 11.27
C HIS A 90 -10.25 4.45 10.83
N TYR A 91 -8.97 4.56 10.46
CA TYR A 91 -8.38 5.84 10.02
C TYR A 91 -8.99 6.34 8.71
N ARG A 92 -9.18 5.46 7.71
CA ARG A 92 -9.88 5.80 6.47
C ARG A 92 -11.26 6.40 6.73
N ARG A 93 -12.04 5.85 7.67
CA ARG A 93 -13.33 6.44 8.09
C ARG A 93 -13.20 7.79 8.80
N LEU A 94 -12.11 8.06 9.51
CA LEU A 94 -11.88 9.38 10.12
C LEU A 94 -11.57 10.43 9.06
N VAL A 95 -10.73 10.10 8.08
CA VAL A 95 -10.40 10.94 6.93
C VAL A 95 -11.67 11.25 6.12
N ASP A 96 -12.45 10.22 5.81
CA ASP A 96 -13.71 10.32 5.06
C ASP A 96 -14.74 11.24 5.75
N LYS A 97 -14.70 11.33 7.08
CA LYS A 97 -15.56 12.21 7.88
C LYS A 97 -14.95 13.61 8.12
N GLY A 98 -13.80 13.92 7.55
CA GLY A 98 -13.07 15.18 7.79
C GLY A 98 -12.64 15.38 9.25
N ARG A 99 -12.46 14.28 10.00
CA ARG A 99 -12.10 14.33 11.42
C ARG A 99 -10.58 14.35 11.65
N ILE A 100 -9.80 14.02 10.63
CA ILE A 100 -8.34 14.12 10.60
C ILE A 100 -7.87 14.57 9.23
#